data_AF-A0A945FAU3-F1
#
_entry.id   AF-A0A945FAU3-F1
#
_cell.length_a   1.000
_cell.length_b   1.000
_cell.length_c   1.000
_cell.angle_alpha   90.00
_cell.angle_beta   90.00
_cell.angle_gamma   90.00
#
_symmetry.space_group_name_H-M   'P 1'
#
loop_
_entity.id
_entity.type
_entity.pdbx_description
1 polymer ?
#
loop_
_entity_poly.entity_id
_entity_poly.type
_entity_poly.pdbx_seq_one_letter_code
_entity_poly.pdbx_strand_id
1 'polypeptide(L)'
;MKCPMCYTTYLEPGKKGIMKFDLYKRIIDQAIEGKSYSVKISWRGEPLLNNRILDMVKYAKESGVKEVAMLSNGELLTSELAEQLVDAGLDWISFSADGLGEVYEKIRAPAKFHETVDKVAHMKNYRDKRGLKKPLIRVQSILSAIKNDPDAFLEAWENIADRVNCIADEARDLELMEMNHDP
;
A
#
# COMPACT_ATOMS: atom_id res chain seq x y z
N MET A 1 5.48 -6.12 -12.36
CA MET A 1 4.45 -7.00 -11.78
C MET A 1 3.22 -7.05 -12.70
N LYS A 2 2.54 -8.21 -12.81
CA LYS A 2 1.32 -8.42 -13.63
C LYS A 2 0.30 -9.28 -12.86
N CYS A 3 -0.19 -8.80 -11.72
CA CYS A 3 -1.09 -9.61 -10.90
C CYS A 3 -2.37 -9.98 -11.67
N PRO A 4 -2.87 -11.22 -11.57
CA PRO A 4 -3.99 -11.70 -12.38
C PRO A 4 -5.28 -10.86 -12.24
N MET A 5 -5.60 -10.42 -11.03
CA MET A 5 -6.77 -9.60 -10.70
C MET A 5 -6.61 -8.11 -11.03
N CYS A 6 -5.42 -7.65 -11.41
CA CYS A 6 -5.14 -6.23 -11.54
C CYS A 6 -5.74 -5.67 -12.82
N TYR A 7 -6.66 -4.71 -12.72
CA TYR A 7 -7.25 -4.03 -13.88
C TYR A 7 -6.21 -3.48 -14.88
N THR A 8 -5.00 -3.14 -14.41
CA THR A 8 -3.93 -2.61 -15.26
C THR A 8 -3.38 -3.61 -16.28
N THR A 9 -3.67 -4.91 -16.16
CA THR A 9 -3.29 -5.93 -17.15
C THR A 9 -4.22 -5.90 -18.37
N TYR A 10 -5.43 -5.36 -18.23
CA TYR A 10 -6.45 -5.23 -19.27
C TYR A 10 -6.50 -3.82 -19.91
N LEU A 11 -5.65 -2.89 -19.45
CA LEU A 11 -5.56 -1.56 -20.02
C LEU A 11 -4.97 -1.60 -21.43
N GLU A 12 -5.55 -0.83 -22.34
CA GLU A 12 -4.99 -0.59 -23.67
C GLU A 12 -3.55 -0.05 -23.58
N PRO A 13 -2.68 -0.39 -24.55
CA PRO A 13 -1.36 0.21 -24.66
C PRO A 13 -1.41 1.75 -24.64
N GLY A 14 -0.46 2.38 -23.95
CA GLY A 14 -0.38 3.84 -23.86
C GLY A 14 -1.29 4.50 -22.82
N LYS A 15 -2.15 3.76 -22.11
CA LYS A 15 -2.99 4.30 -21.02
C LYS A 15 -2.28 4.36 -19.65
N LYS A 16 -1.00 3.98 -19.60
CA LYS A 16 -0.15 4.05 -18.40
C LYS A 16 0.83 5.22 -18.53
N GLY A 17 1.11 5.90 -17.42
CA GLY A 17 2.07 7.00 -17.41
C GLY A 17 2.47 7.42 -16.01
N ILE A 18 3.55 8.18 -15.91
CA ILE A 18 4.01 8.80 -14.68
C ILE A 18 3.39 10.20 -14.59
N MET A 19 2.69 10.46 -13.48
CA MET A 19 2.08 11.78 -13.23
C MET A 19 3.18 12.84 -13.11
N LYS A 20 3.09 13.90 -13.93
CA LYS A 20 3.98 15.06 -13.85
C LYS A 20 3.80 15.77 -12.51
N PHE A 21 4.90 16.19 -11.90
CA PHE A 21 4.87 16.84 -10.59
C PHE A 21 4.04 18.13 -10.58
N ASP A 22 4.09 18.96 -11.64
CA ASP A 22 3.26 20.17 -11.72
C ASP A 22 1.75 19.88 -11.77
N LEU A 23 1.35 18.77 -12.39
CA LEU A 23 -0.04 18.33 -12.36
C LEU A 23 -0.44 17.90 -10.95
N TYR A 24 0.43 17.14 -10.27
CA TYR A 24 0.22 16.75 -8.88
C TYR A 24 0.03 17.96 -7.96
N LYS A 25 0.93 18.95 -8.04
CA LYS A 25 0.83 20.19 -7.24
C LYS A 25 -0.51 20.88 -7.43
N ARG A 26 -0.93 21.08 -8.69
CA ARG A 26 -2.23 21.68 -9.01
C ARG A 26 -3.41 20.90 -8.40
N ILE A 27 -3.36 19.57 -8.41
CA ILE A 27 -4.40 18.72 -7.80
C ILE A 27 -4.43 18.91 -6.28
N ILE A 28 -3.26 18.95 -5.63
CA ILE A 28 -3.16 19.18 -4.19
C ILE A 28 -3.69 20.57 -3.81
N ASP A 29 -3.31 21.61 -4.56
CA ASP A 29 -3.75 22.98 -4.29
C ASP A 29 -5.28 23.09 -4.38
N GLN A 30 -5.88 22.47 -5.41
CA GLN A 30 -7.34 22.39 -5.56
C GLN A 30 -7.99 21.56 -4.44
N ALA A 31 -7.36 20.45 -4.02
CA ALA A 31 -7.85 19.64 -2.92
C ALA A 31 -7.88 20.43 -1.60
N ILE A 32 -6.87 21.26 -1.35
CA ILE A 32 -6.79 22.14 -0.18
C ILE A 32 -7.81 23.28 -0.25
N GLU A 33 -7.98 23.91 -1.41
CA GLU A 33 -9.04 24.89 -1.63
C GLU A 33 -10.44 24.28 -1.36
N GLY A 34 -10.63 23.04 -1.80
CA GLY A 34 -11.80 22.21 -1.52
C GLY A 34 -11.88 21.66 -0.08
N LYS A 35 -10.94 22.03 0.81
CA LYS A 35 -10.86 21.61 2.21
C LYS A 35 -10.76 20.09 2.41
N SER A 36 -10.14 19.40 1.47
CA SER A 36 -9.86 17.97 1.59
C SER A 36 -8.91 17.71 2.77
N TYR A 37 -9.32 16.83 3.69
CA TYR A 37 -8.53 16.48 4.86
C TYR A 37 -7.38 15.53 4.54
N SER A 38 -7.64 14.57 3.65
CA SER A 38 -6.75 13.46 3.33
C SER A 38 -6.53 13.34 1.84
N VAL A 39 -5.31 12.96 1.46
CA VAL A 39 -4.95 12.58 0.10
C VAL A 39 -4.29 11.21 0.13
N LYS A 40 -4.79 10.30 -0.70
CA LYS A 40 -4.22 8.95 -0.86
C LYS A 40 -3.58 8.79 -2.23
N ILE A 41 -2.25 8.69 -2.27
CA ILE A 41 -1.47 8.39 -3.47
C ILE A 41 -1.62 6.89 -3.76
N SER A 42 -2.63 6.57 -4.57
CA SER A 42 -3.00 5.20 -4.92
C SER A 42 -3.79 5.18 -6.22
N TRP A 43 -4.38 4.01 -6.53
CA TRP A 43 -5.36 3.72 -7.58
C TRP A 43 -4.84 2.68 -8.58
N ARG A 44 -4.68 3.07 -9.84
CA ARG A 44 -4.28 2.19 -10.95
C ARG A 44 -2.84 2.50 -11.32
N GLY A 45 -1.91 1.87 -10.62
CA GLY A 45 -0.47 2.06 -10.82
C GLY A 45 0.33 1.68 -9.60
N GLU A 46 1.61 2.03 -9.60
CA GLU A 46 2.51 1.84 -8.46
C GLU A 46 3.19 3.18 -8.15
N PRO A 47 2.90 3.83 -7.01
CA PRO A 47 3.46 5.14 -6.68
C PRO A 47 4.99 5.14 -6.61
N LEU A 48 5.63 4.04 -6.20
CA LEU A 48 7.08 3.96 -6.09
C LEU A 48 7.81 3.95 -7.45
N LEU A 49 7.08 3.84 -8.58
CA LEU A 49 7.66 4.06 -9.92
C LEU A 49 7.96 5.53 -10.20
N ASN A 50 7.37 6.47 -9.44
CA ASN A 50 7.60 7.88 -9.64
C ASN A 50 8.82 8.35 -8.83
N ASN A 51 9.88 8.78 -9.53
CA ASN A 51 11.10 9.29 -8.89
C ASN A 51 10.88 10.57 -8.05
N ARG A 52 9.72 11.23 -8.17
CA ARG A 52 9.33 12.40 -7.37
C ARG A 52 8.39 12.02 -6.21
N ILE A 53 8.22 10.74 -5.87
CA ILE A 53 7.25 10.32 -4.84
C ILE A 53 7.49 11.00 -3.48
N LEU A 54 8.75 11.18 -3.08
CA LEU A 54 9.10 11.89 -1.85
C LEU A 54 8.71 13.37 -1.89
N ASP A 55 8.95 14.03 -3.02
CA ASP A 55 8.56 15.43 -3.21
C ASP A 55 7.03 15.57 -3.25
N MET A 56 6.32 14.58 -3.76
CA MET A 56 4.85 14.55 -3.72
C MET A 56 4.33 14.47 -2.28
N VAL A 57 4.89 13.58 -1.46
CA VAL A 57 4.52 13.49 -0.04
C VAL A 57 4.82 14.81 0.68
N LYS A 58 6.04 15.34 0.54
CA LYS A 58 6.45 16.61 1.17
C LYS A 58 5.55 17.77 0.75
N TYR A 59 5.31 17.92 -0.55
CA TYR A 59 4.45 18.98 -1.08
C TYR A 59 3.05 18.91 -0.50
N ALA A 60 2.43 17.72 -0.43
CA ALA A 60 1.10 17.58 0.16
C ALA A 60 1.09 18.00 1.65
N LYS A 61 2.09 17.61 2.43
CA LYS A 61 2.21 18.01 3.84
C LYS A 61 2.42 19.53 3.98
N GLU A 62 3.32 20.10 3.20
CA GLU A 62 3.65 21.54 3.19
C GLU A 62 2.46 22.41 2.76
N SER A 63 1.67 21.96 1.77
CA SER A 63 0.43 22.63 1.34
C SER A 63 -0.71 22.51 2.36
N GLY A 64 -0.53 21.76 3.44
CA GLY A 64 -1.46 21.70 4.57
C GLY A 64 -2.37 20.47 4.62
N VAL A 65 -2.14 19.45 3.77
CA VAL A 65 -2.89 18.18 3.82
C VAL A 65 -2.63 17.52 5.18
N LYS A 66 -3.71 17.22 5.91
CA LYS A 66 -3.60 16.69 7.28
C LYS A 66 -3.18 15.23 7.28
N GLU A 67 -3.67 14.45 6.33
CA GLU A 67 -3.32 13.04 6.17
C GLU A 67 -2.85 12.74 4.75
N VAL A 68 -1.62 12.23 4.61
CA VAL A 68 -1.09 11.72 3.34
C VAL A 68 -0.92 10.21 3.46
N ALA A 69 -1.65 9.48 2.64
CA ALA A 69 -1.66 8.02 2.60
C ALA A 69 -1.10 7.50 1.27
N MET A 70 -0.57 6.28 1.29
CA MET A 70 -0.05 5.59 0.10
C MET A 70 -0.52 4.14 0.05
N LEU A 71 -0.73 3.60 -1.16
CA LEU A 71 -0.90 2.17 -1.39
C LEU A 71 0.15 1.70 -2.39
N SER A 72 0.98 0.73 -2.02
CA SER A 72 2.07 0.21 -2.84
C SER A 72 2.09 -1.32 -2.82
N ASN A 73 2.67 -1.93 -3.85
CA ASN A 73 3.04 -3.35 -3.83
C ASN A 73 4.35 -3.62 -3.06
N GLY A 74 5.10 -2.58 -2.68
CA GLY A 74 6.33 -2.69 -1.88
C GLY A 74 7.57 -3.17 -2.64
N GLU A 75 7.44 -3.56 -3.92
CA GLU A 75 8.55 -4.18 -4.67
C GLU A 75 9.76 -3.25 -4.78
N LEU A 76 9.52 -1.97 -5.06
CA LEU A 76 10.54 -0.93 -5.22
C LEU A 76 10.90 -0.21 -3.90
N LEU A 77 10.40 -0.70 -2.76
CA LEU A 77 10.73 -0.11 -1.47
C LEU A 77 12.13 -0.55 -1.04
N THR A 78 13.12 0.31 -1.21
CA THR A 78 14.44 0.11 -0.60
C THR A 78 14.43 0.58 0.86
N SER A 79 15.43 0.16 1.63
CA SER A 79 15.62 0.64 3.01
C SER A 79 15.70 2.15 3.08
N GLU A 80 16.47 2.78 2.18
CA GLU A 80 16.62 4.24 2.13
C GLU A 80 15.31 4.93 1.78
N LEU A 81 14.56 4.40 0.81
CA LEU A 81 13.27 4.97 0.43
C LEU A 81 12.24 4.84 1.55
N ALA A 82 12.24 3.71 2.27
CA ALA A 82 11.39 3.51 3.44
C ALA A 82 11.67 4.57 4.51
N GLU A 83 12.94 4.78 4.86
CA GLU A 83 13.36 5.80 5.83
C GLU A 83 12.96 7.21 5.37
N GLN A 84 13.20 7.53 4.11
CA GLN A 84 12.85 8.83 3.54
C GLN A 84 11.33 9.08 3.52
N LEU A 85 10.51 8.04 3.32
CA LEU A 85 9.04 8.15 3.40
C LEU A 85 8.56 8.40 4.84
N VAL A 86 9.19 7.75 5.83
CA VAL A 86 8.94 8.03 7.25
C VAL A 86 9.27 9.50 7.55
N ASP A 87 10.44 9.95 7.12
CA ASP A 87 10.95 11.29 7.40
C ASP A 87 10.21 12.39 6.64
N ALA A 88 9.65 12.07 5.48
CA ALA A 88 8.78 12.97 4.72
C ALA A 88 7.42 13.24 5.40
N GLY A 89 7.11 12.53 6.50
CA GLY A 89 5.87 12.73 7.25
C GLY A 89 4.67 12.04 6.63
N LEU A 90 4.87 10.92 5.94
CA LEU A 90 3.79 10.05 5.48
C LEU A 90 2.95 9.58 6.66
N ASP A 91 1.63 9.66 6.57
CA ASP A 91 0.73 9.29 7.67
C ASP A 91 0.31 7.82 7.62
N TRP A 92 0.11 7.28 6.41
CA TRP A 92 -0.25 5.89 6.20
C TRP A 92 0.46 5.30 4.99
N ILE A 93 0.88 4.05 5.12
CA ILE A 93 1.28 3.24 3.98
C ILE A 93 0.60 1.89 4.06
N SER A 94 -0.03 1.49 2.97
CA SER A 94 -0.62 0.18 2.80
C SER A 94 0.18 -0.61 1.78
N PHE A 95 0.61 -1.80 2.17
CA PHE A 95 1.25 -2.77 1.28
C PHE A 95 0.21 -3.79 0.86
N SER A 96 0.06 -3.97 -0.44
CA SER A 96 -0.73 -5.08 -0.94
C SER A 96 0.14 -6.35 -0.91
N ALA A 97 -0.33 -7.38 -0.20
CA ALA A 97 0.30 -8.68 -0.09
C ALA A 97 -0.78 -9.75 -0.14
N ASP A 98 -0.81 -10.53 -1.22
CA ASP A 98 -1.88 -11.50 -1.46
C ASP A 98 -1.31 -12.91 -1.31
N GLY A 99 -1.63 -13.57 -0.19
CA GLY A 99 -1.15 -14.91 0.13
C GLY A 99 0.24 -14.96 0.78
N LEU A 100 0.73 -16.18 1.00
CA LEU A 100 2.03 -16.51 1.59
C LEU A 100 2.88 -17.32 0.61
N GLY A 101 4.21 -17.24 0.75
CA GLY A 101 5.17 -18.09 0.03
C GLY A 101 4.86 -18.22 -1.47
N GLU A 102 4.64 -19.44 -1.94
CA GLU A 102 4.34 -19.71 -3.35
C GLU A 102 3.06 -19.02 -3.87
N VAL A 103 2.02 -18.88 -3.05
CA VAL A 103 0.78 -18.20 -3.45
C VAL A 103 1.07 -16.73 -3.71
N TYR A 104 1.80 -16.08 -2.80
CA TYR A 104 2.26 -14.70 -2.97
C TYR A 104 3.09 -14.55 -4.24
N GLU A 105 4.08 -15.41 -4.43
CA GLU A 105 4.99 -15.33 -5.57
C GLU A 105 4.30 -15.57 -6.90
N LYS A 106 3.29 -16.45 -6.93
CA LYS A 106 2.45 -16.68 -8.11
C LYS A 106 1.59 -15.47 -8.45
N ILE A 107 0.99 -14.82 -7.46
CA ILE A 107 0.12 -13.66 -7.66
C ILE A 107 0.93 -12.40 -7.98
N ARG A 108 2.04 -12.18 -7.26
CA ARG A 108 2.79 -10.92 -7.23
C ARG A 108 4.15 -10.99 -7.93
N ALA A 109 4.35 -11.96 -8.82
CA ALA A 109 5.60 -12.11 -9.56
C ALA A 109 6.12 -10.77 -10.17
N PRO A 110 7.43 -10.46 -10.03
CA PRO A 110 8.49 -11.33 -9.52
C PRO A 110 8.74 -11.27 -8.00
N ALA A 111 7.93 -10.51 -7.25
CA ALA A 111 8.16 -10.24 -5.84
C ALA A 111 8.22 -11.53 -5.01
N LYS A 112 9.12 -11.55 -4.02
CA LYS A 112 9.29 -12.65 -3.07
C LYS A 112 8.69 -12.28 -1.73
N PHE A 113 7.96 -13.21 -1.12
CA PHE A 113 7.23 -12.95 0.11
C PHE A 113 8.16 -12.49 1.24
N HIS A 114 9.25 -13.24 1.48
CA HIS A 114 10.22 -12.92 2.53
C HIS A 114 10.88 -11.55 2.33
N GLU A 115 11.28 -11.22 1.09
CA GLU A 115 11.89 -9.91 0.80
C GLU A 115 10.91 -8.75 1.07
N THR A 116 9.62 -8.93 0.72
CA THR A 116 8.60 -7.92 1.02
C THR A 116 8.40 -7.78 2.52
N VAL A 117 8.36 -8.89 3.27
CA VAL A 117 8.28 -8.88 4.73
C VAL A 117 9.45 -8.12 5.34
N ASP A 118 10.68 -8.39 4.90
CA ASP A 118 11.89 -7.72 5.38
C ASP A 118 11.88 -6.21 5.11
N LYS A 119 11.45 -5.79 3.91
CA LYS A 119 11.31 -4.37 3.54
C LYS A 119 10.31 -3.65 4.45
N VAL A 120 9.16 -4.26 4.72
CA VAL A 120 8.12 -3.67 5.59
C VAL A 120 8.60 -3.64 7.04
N ALA A 121 9.25 -4.70 7.52
CA ALA A 121 9.84 -4.78 8.85
C ALA A 121 10.92 -3.71 9.05
N HIS A 122 11.76 -3.46 8.04
CA HIS A 122 12.76 -2.38 8.09
C HIS A 122 12.10 -1.02 8.31
N MET A 123 11.04 -0.70 7.55
CA MET A 123 10.31 0.55 7.70
C MET A 123 9.72 0.72 9.11
N LYS A 124 9.07 -0.33 9.63
CA LYS A 124 8.51 -0.36 11.00
C LYS A 124 9.61 -0.12 12.04
N ASN A 125 10.70 -0.87 11.95
CA ASN A 125 11.82 -0.77 12.88
C ASN A 125 12.46 0.62 12.86
N TYR A 126 12.65 1.22 11.69
CA TYR A 126 13.20 2.57 11.58
C TYR A 126 12.29 3.60 12.24
N ARG A 127 11.00 3.60 11.89
CA ARG A 127 9.99 4.48 12.48
C ARG A 127 9.95 4.34 14.01
N ASP A 128 9.92 3.11 14.52
CA ASP A 128 9.78 2.84 15.95
C ASP A 128 11.04 3.25 16.73
N LYS A 129 12.24 3.03 16.17
CA LYS A 129 13.52 3.50 16.74
C LYS A 129 13.59 5.02 16.87
N ARG A 130 12.89 5.75 15.99
CA ARG A 130 12.77 7.22 16.08
C ARG A 130 11.69 7.69 17.05
N GLY A 131 10.99 6.77 17.73
CA GLY A 131 9.87 7.08 18.62
C GLY A 131 8.64 7.61 17.89
N LEU A 132 8.54 7.40 16.58
CA LEU A 132 7.44 7.88 15.77
C LEU A 132 6.28 6.87 15.80
N LYS A 133 5.06 7.37 15.62
CA LYS A 133 3.84 6.54 15.45
C LYS A 133 3.33 6.52 14.01
N LYS A 134 3.98 7.26 13.11
CA LYS A 134 3.61 7.40 11.71
C LYS A 134 4.83 7.16 10.80
N PRO A 135 4.63 6.59 9.60
CA PRO A 135 3.35 6.19 9.01
C PRO A 135 2.75 4.99 9.74
N LEU A 136 1.42 4.90 9.80
CA LEU A 136 0.75 3.65 10.16
C LEU A 136 0.91 2.68 9.00
N ILE A 137 1.53 1.54 9.28
CA ILE A 137 1.86 0.50 8.31
C ILE A 137 0.72 -0.52 8.30
N ARG A 138 0.08 -0.67 7.14
CA ARG A 138 -0.99 -1.63 6.92
C ARG A 138 -0.57 -2.64 5.87
N VAL A 139 -0.95 -3.89 6.07
CA VAL A 139 -0.91 -4.92 5.02
C VAL A 139 -2.34 -5.24 4.58
N GLN A 140 -2.54 -5.41 3.29
CA GLN A 140 -3.84 -5.72 2.71
C GLN A 140 -3.75 -6.94 1.78
N SER A 141 -4.60 -7.93 2.00
CA SER A 141 -4.82 -9.08 1.12
C SER A 141 -6.25 -9.15 0.65
N ILE A 142 -6.50 -9.81 -0.47
CA ILE A 142 -7.82 -10.35 -0.80
C ILE A 142 -8.07 -11.68 -0.07
N LEU A 143 -9.32 -11.98 0.25
CA LEU A 143 -9.71 -13.18 1.01
C LEU A 143 -9.37 -14.45 0.23
N SER A 144 -9.65 -14.48 -1.07
CA SER A 144 -9.39 -15.64 -1.93
C SER A 144 -7.92 -16.08 -1.96
N ALA A 145 -6.99 -15.14 -1.73
CA ALA A 145 -5.55 -15.41 -1.72
C ALA A 145 -5.03 -16.02 -0.42
N ILE A 146 -5.76 -15.86 0.69
CA ILE A 146 -5.37 -16.39 2.01
C ILE A 146 -6.32 -17.47 2.52
N LYS A 147 -7.36 -17.82 1.74
CA LYS A 147 -8.44 -18.73 2.17
C LYS A 147 -8.00 -20.09 2.70
N ASN A 148 -6.83 -20.57 2.27
CA ASN A 148 -6.33 -21.88 2.70
C ASN A 148 -5.75 -21.83 4.12
N ASP A 149 -5.22 -20.68 4.53
CA ASP A 149 -4.56 -20.51 5.83
C ASP A 149 -4.56 -19.01 6.24
N PRO A 150 -5.72 -18.46 6.65
CA PRO A 150 -5.82 -17.06 7.03
C PRO A 150 -5.07 -16.75 8.33
N ASP A 151 -4.98 -17.69 9.26
CA ASP A 151 -4.30 -17.52 10.54
C ASP A 151 -2.80 -17.37 10.33
N ALA A 152 -2.17 -18.24 9.54
CA ALA A 152 -0.76 -18.10 9.19
C ALA A 152 -0.46 -16.77 8.50
N PHE A 153 -1.41 -16.24 7.71
CA PHE A 153 -1.23 -14.93 7.09
C PHE A 153 -1.24 -13.81 8.14
N LEU A 154 -2.17 -13.85 9.09
CA LEU A 154 -2.22 -12.87 10.17
C LEU A 154 -0.95 -12.94 11.04
N GLU A 155 -0.53 -14.15 11.43
CA GLU A 155 0.69 -14.40 12.23
C GLU A 155 1.94 -13.85 11.53
N ALA A 156 2.07 -14.04 10.20
CA ALA A 156 3.21 -13.55 9.44
C ALA A 156 3.35 -12.02 9.47
N TRP A 157 2.28 -11.29 9.77
CA TRP A 157 2.25 -9.82 9.74
C TRP A 157 2.01 -9.16 11.10
N GLU A 158 1.59 -9.90 12.14
CA GLU A 158 1.16 -9.38 13.45
C GLU A 158 2.18 -8.42 14.08
N ASN A 159 3.47 -8.74 14.00
CA ASN A 159 4.55 -7.93 14.58
C ASN A 159 5.24 -6.99 13.57
N ILE A 160 4.80 -7.01 12.31
CA ILE A 160 5.47 -6.35 11.18
C ILE A 160 4.63 -5.20 10.62
N ALA A 161 3.30 -5.35 10.62
CA ALA A 161 2.37 -4.28 10.33
C ALA A 161 1.74 -3.76 11.63
N ASP A 162 1.11 -2.59 11.57
CA ASP A 162 0.26 -2.10 12.66
C ASP A 162 -1.21 -2.52 12.45
N ARG A 163 -1.56 -2.88 11.21
CA ARG A 163 -2.88 -3.41 10.82
C ARG A 163 -2.74 -4.40 9.67
N VAL A 164 -3.53 -5.46 9.73
CA VAL A 164 -3.73 -6.39 8.62
C VAL A 164 -5.21 -6.30 8.22
N ASN A 165 -5.47 -6.10 6.93
CA ASN A 165 -6.83 -6.04 6.40
C ASN A 165 -7.01 -7.11 5.33
N CYS A 166 -8.15 -7.81 5.40
CA CYS A 166 -8.56 -8.77 4.39
C CYS A 166 -9.80 -8.23 3.68
N ILE A 167 -9.76 -8.15 2.36
CA ILE A 167 -10.86 -7.65 1.53
C ILE A 167 -11.59 -8.84 0.93
N ALA A 168 -12.89 -8.96 1.20
CA ALA A 168 -13.75 -9.96 0.58
C ALA A 168 -13.94 -9.63 -0.91
N ASP A 169 -13.20 -10.33 -1.77
CA ASP A 169 -13.21 -10.16 -3.23
C ASP A 169 -14.20 -11.08 -3.95
N GLU A 170 -14.67 -12.12 -3.27
CA GLU A 170 -15.70 -13.05 -3.75
C GLU A 170 -17.12 -12.66 -3.30
N ALA A 171 -17.30 -11.53 -2.60
CA ALA A 171 -18.59 -11.14 -2.01
C ALA A 171 -19.71 -10.86 -3.04
N ARG A 172 -19.40 -10.74 -4.33
CA ARG A 172 -20.42 -10.66 -5.39
C ARG A 172 -21.04 -12.01 -5.75
N ASP A 173 -20.39 -13.12 -5.39
CA ASP A 173 -20.83 -14.49 -5.69
C ASP A 173 -21.27 -15.24 -4.41
N LEU A 174 -21.33 -14.56 -3.26
CA LEU A 174 -21.83 -15.13 -2.00
C LEU A 174 -23.36 -15.11 -1.97
N GLU A 175 -23.97 -16.26 -2.24
CA GLU A 175 -25.14 -16.65 -1.44
C GLU A 175 -24.66 -16.74 0.01
N LEU A 176 -24.99 -15.69 0.78
CA LEU A 176 -24.93 -15.55 2.24
C LEU A 176 -24.33 -16.78 2.97
N MET A 177 -23.00 -16.84 3.05
CA MET A 177 -22.35 -17.67 4.05
C MET A 177 -22.57 -16.98 5.40
N GLU A 178 -23.33 -17.61 6.29
CA GLU A 178 -23.58 -17.17 7.66
C GLU A 178 -22.25 -17.02 8.40
N MET A 179 -21.72 -15.79 8.45
CA MET A 179 -20.57 -15.44 9.27
C MET A 179 -21.00 -15.30 10.73
N ASN A 180 -21.08 -16.43 11.43
CA ASN A 180 -21.09 -16.47 12.88
C ASN A 180 -19.64 -16.39 13.40
N HIS A 181 -19.14 -15.17 13.58
CA HIS A 181 -18.26 -14.72 14.67
C HIS A 181 -17.42 -13.52 14.25
N ASP A 182 -17.51 -12.46 15.05
CA ASP A 182 -16.72 -11.23 15.03
C ASP A 182 -16.17 -11.05 16.45
N PRO A 183 -14.86 -10.88 16.63
CA PRO A 183 -14.32 -10.06 17.71
C PRO A 183 -13.62 -8.79 17.21
#